data_AF-A0A0H2X2E0-F1
#
_entry.id   AF-A0A0H2X2E0-F1
#
_cell.length_a   1.000
_cell.length_b   1.000
_cell.length_c   1.000
_cell.angle_alpha   90.00
_cell.angle_beta   90.00
_cell.angle_gamma   90.00
#
_symmetry.space_group_name_H-M   'P 1'
#
loop_
_entity.id
_entity.type
_entity.pdbx_description
1 polymer ?
#
loop_
_entity_poly.entity_id
_entity_poly.type
_entity_poly.pdbx_seq_one_letter_code
_entity_poly.pdbx_strand_id
1 'polypeptide(L)'
;MSGSCVSCLAGGLAGWSEGEYLPSYHRAALAHTTSMTRFRSFTLFLFLVLISMLPSACARPSENASALSATTSPLPAVDSEPAGLSQNASLSIQDIETNLLRFAASLKQPSDMSYRRVEEILGIRFEPPKDLAVSRRVLKSLPLAHGYTLYVSHSPQKKGYSFINLLIGLPDQQDPALSLNAQCVWNAAEFSKKLEAMGYTRGGQRPFQGGMLRQHWRPVQNGAQGFSVALMIYETNDGGAKRECVYGAQIDGGDA
;
A
#
# COMPACT_ATOMS: atom_id res chain seq x y z
N MET A 1 -37.57 -12.29 16.91
CA MET A 1 -36.43 -13.15 17.28
C MET A 1 -35.19 -12.54 16.69
N SER A 2 -34.38 -11.90 17.53
CA SER A 2 -33.12 -11.26 17.16
C SER A 2 -32.01 -12.30 17.04
N GLY A 3 -31.21 -12.19 15.98
CA GLY A 3 -29.94 -12.91 15.85
C GLY A 3 -28.84 -11.92 15.52
N SER A 4 -28.22 -11.34 16.54
CA SER A 4 -27.01 -10.53 16.43
C SER A 4 -25.82 -11.43 16.06
N CYS A 5 -25.22 -11.23 14.88
CA CYS A 5 -23.87 -11.74 14.59
C CYS A 5 -22.84 -10.81 15.24
N VAL A 6 -22.64 -10.98 16.55
CA VAL A 6 -21.46 -10.50 17.27
C VAL A 6 -20.48 -11.67 17.29
N SER A 7 -19.57 -11.72 16.32
CA SER A 7 -18.24 -12.39 16.38
C SER A 7 -17.70 -12.62 14.96
N CYS A 8 -17.10 -11.60 14.36
CA CYS A 8 -15.97 -11.80 13.45
C CYS A 8 -14.72 -11.37 14.23
N LEU A 9 -14.27 -12.29 15.09
CA LEU A 9 -13.04 -12.22 15.88
C LEU A 9 -11.87 -11.98 14.92
N ALA A 10 -11.18 -10.85 15.03
CA ALA A 10 -9.96 -10.78 15.83
C ALA A 10 -8.95 -11.90 15.47
N GLY A 11 -8.60 -12.03 14.19
CA GLY A 11 -7.58 -12.96 13.71
C GLY A 11 -6.63 -12.28 12.74
N GLY A 12 -5.54 -11.70 13.25
CA GLY A 12 -4.35 -11.41 12.44
C GLY A 12 -4.18 -9.99 11.90
N LEU A 13 -4.11 -8.98 12.77
CA LEU A 13 -3.52 -7.68 12.43
C LEU A 13 -2.30 -7.42 13.33
N ALA A 14 -1.34 -8.35 13.30
CA ALA A 14 0.00 -8.12 13.80
C ALA A 14 0.84 -7.55 12.66
N GLY A 15 0.65 -6.27 12.37
CA GLY A 15 1.47 -5.53 11.44
C GLY A 15 1.48 -4.08 11.89
N TRP A 16 2.63 -3.66 12.43
CA TRP A 16 3.05 -2.30 12.78
C TRP A 16 2.95 -1.91 14.27
N SER A 17 4.15 -1.71 14.86
CA SER A 17 4.35 -1.01 16.12
C SER A 17 4.33 0.51 15.87
N GLU A 18 4.02 1.28 16.90
CA GLU A 18 3.83 2.75 16.85
C GLU A 18 5.03 3.54 16.27
N GLY A 19 6.21 2.93 16.14
CA GLY A 19 7.47 3.58 15.76
C GLY A 19 7.66 3.94 14.28
N GLU A 20 6.82 3.48 13.36
CA GLU A 20 7.07 3.67 11.92
C GLU A 20 6.11 4.66 11.20
N TYR A 21 5.07 5.17 11.87
CA TYR A 21 4.15 6.20 11.32
C TYR A 21 4.75 7.60 11.33
N LEU A 22 5.33 8.03 12.46
CA LEU A 22 5.96 9.35 12.57
C LEU A 22 7.06 9.54 11.51
N PRO A 23 7.96 8.56 11.24
CA PRO A 23 8.88 8.65 10.11
C PRO A 23 8.19 8.64 8.75
N SER A 24 7.01 8.06 8.59
CA SER A 24 6.32 7.95 7.29
C SER A 24 5.57 9.22 6.93
N TYR A 25 4.88 9.88 7.88
CA TYR A 25 4.34 11.23 7.69
C TYR A 25 5.46 12.26 7.57
N HIS A 26 6.51 12.20 8.41
CA HIS A 26 7.68 13.06 8.24
C HIS A 26 8.45 12.80 6.95
N ARG A 27 8.50 11.57 6.40
CA ARG A 27 9.12 11.31 5.08
C ARG A 27 8.25 11.73 3.91
N ALA A 28 6.93 11.66 4.04
CA ALA A 28 6.01 12.25 3.09
C ALA A 28 6.17 13.79 3.07
N ALA A 29 6.45 14.40 4.22
CA ALA A 29 6.67 15.83 4.40
C ALA A 29 8.08 16.34 3.99
N LEU A 30 9.17 15.66 4.37
CA LEU A 30 10.52 16.24 4.38
C LEU A 30 11.39 16.02 3.13
N ALA A 31 10.83 15.71 1.96
CA ALA A 31 11.65 15.43 0.75
C ALA A 31 12.16 16.69 -0.01
N HIS A 32 12.21 17.86 0.65
CA HIS A 32 12.93 19.04 0.16
C HIS A 32 13.86 19.59 1.25
N THR A 33 15.00 18.95 1.44
CA THR A 33 16.21 19.63 1.89
C THR A 33 17.45 18.82 1.53
N THR A 34 18.39 19.52 0.93
CA THR A 34 19.67 19.05 0.42
C THR A 34 20.58 18.60 1.57
N SER A 35 21.31 17.51 1.31
CA SER A 35 22.45 16.95 2.03
C SER A 35 23.24 17.90 2.95
N MET A 36 23.45 17.49 4.20
CA MET A 36 24.69 17.81 4.91
C MET A 36 25.17 16.67 5.82
N THR A 37 26.47 16.42 5.72
CA THR A 37 27.28 15.34 6.25
C THR A 37 27.56 15.38 7.76
N ARG A 38 27.89 14.19 8.29
CA ARG A 38 28.66 13.85 9.52
C ARG A 38 27.99 14.15 10.88
N PHE A 39 27.87 13.08 11.70
CA PHE A 39 28.71 12.97 12.91
C PHE A 39 28.80 11.53 13.43
N ARG A 40 29.82 11.31 14.26
CA ARG A 40 30.56 10.08 14.58
C ARG A 40 29.95 9.20 15.70
N SER A 41 30.22 7.89 15.55
CA SER A 41 30.77 6.94 16.54
C SER A 41 30.03 6.68 17.86
N PHE A 42 29.66 5.42 18.11
CA PHE A 42 29.93 4.72 19.38
C PHE A 42 30.12 3.22 19.16
N THR A 43 31.02 2.68 19.98
CA THR A 43 31.80 1.45 19.85
C THR A 43 31.11 0.25 20.51
N LEU A 44 31.66 -0.95 20.25
CA LEU A 44 31.55 -2.23 20.96
C LEU A 44 30.36 -3.15 20.61
N PHE A 45 30.64 -4.31 20.00
CA PHE A 45 30.87 -5.55 20.76
C PHE A 45 31.42 -6.69 19.87
N LEU A 46 32.55 -7.24 20.33
CA LEU A 46 33.11 -8.58 20.17
C LEU A 46 33.24 -9.28 18.80
N PHE A 47 34.50 -9.46 18.43
CA PHE A 47 35.04 -10.41 17.46
C PHE A 47 34.92 -11.86 17.98
N LEU A 48 34.31 -12.73 17.18
CA LEU A 48 34.60 -14.17 17.15
C LEU A 48 34.80 -14.56 15.69
N VAL A 49 36.04 -14.92 15.37
CA VAL A 49 36.45 -15.35 14.04
C VAL A 49 37.02 -16.77 14.17
N LEU A 50 36.93 -17.52 13.05
CA LEU A 50 37.82 -18.59 12.59
C LEU A 50 37.46 -20.01 13.14
N ILE A 51 37.30 -21.10 12.35
CA ILE A 51 37.60 -21.43 10.93
C ILE A 51 36.86 -22.73 10.53
N SER A 52 36.58 -22.87 9.22
CA SER A 52 36.68 -24.09 8.36
C SER A 52 35.78 -25.30 8.68
N MET A 53 35.05 -25.89 7.72
CA MET A 53 35.54 -26.49 6.47
C MET A 53 34.42 -26.58 5.40
N LEU A 54 34.72 -26.18 4.16
CA LEU A 54 34.24 -26.79 2.90
C LEU A 54 35.51 -27.37 2.22
N PRO A 55 35.48 -28.23 1.16
CA PRO A 55 34.39 -28.55 0.22
C PRO A 55 34.32 -30.04 -0.20
N SER A 56 33.36 -30.40 -1.08
CA SER A 56 33.44 -31.46 -2.13
C SER A 56 32.03 -32.02 -2.40
N ALA A 57 31.56 -32.38 -3.58
CA ALA A 57 31.85 -32.10 -5.00
C ALA A 57 30.76 -32.87 -5.79
N CYS A 58 30.47 -32.42 -7.02
CA CYS A 58 30.01 -33.23 -8.17
C CYS A 58 28.60 -33.90 -8.10
N ALA A 59 27.83 -34.07 -9.17
CA ALA A 59 27.99 -33.82 -10.59
C ALA A 59 26.60 -33.67 -11.23
N ARG A 60 26.49 -32.82 -12.26
CA ARG A 60 25.45 -32.93 -13.29
C ARG A 60 25.88 -33.99 -14.32
N PRO A 61 24.92 -34.61 -15.01
CA PRO A 61 25.07 -34.86 -16.44
C PRO A 61 24.21 -33.92 -17.29
N SER A 62 24.77 -33.62 -18.44
CA SER A 62 24.29 -32.80 -19.55
C SER A 62 23.60 -33.66 -20.62
N GLU A 63 22.94 -32.98 -21.55
CA GLU A 63 22.53 -33.39 -22.91
C GLU A 63 21.29 -34.27 -23.10
N ASN A 64 20.26 -33.67 -23.71
CA ASN A 64 20.08 -33.85 -25.15
C ASN A 64 19.44 -32.60 -25.78
N ALA A 65 20.16 -32.03 -26.75
CA ALA A 65 19.64 -31.09 -27.72
C ALA A 65 19.05 -31.88 -28.91
N SER A 66 17.92 -31.42 -29.44
CA SER A 66 17.63 -31.56 -30.87
C SER A 66 16.71 -30.45 -31.35
N ALA A 67 17.04 -30.04 -32.57
CA ALA A 67 16.82 -28.77 -33.20
C ALA A 67 15.43 -28.58 -33.82
N LEU A 68 15.05 -27.30 -33.89
CA LEU A 68 14.35 -26.58 -34.96
C LEU A 68 13.34 -27.32 -35.86
N SER A 69 12.14 -26.72 -35.96
CA SER A 69 11.57 -26.36 -37.26
C SER A 69 10.75 -25.08 -37.15
N ALA A 70 11.16 -24.09 -37.94
CA ALA A 70 10.46 -22.85 -38.19
C ALA A 70 9.37 -23.07 -39.23
N THR A 71 8.23 -22.40 -39.10
CA THR A 71 7.39 -22.04 -40.25
C THR A 71 6.74 -20.68 -39.99
N THR A 72 7.04 -19.77 -40.90
CA THR A 72 6.62 -18.36 -40.95
C THR A 72 5.36 -18.23 -41.80
N SER A 73 4.39 -17.42 -41.38
CA SER A 73 3.56 -16.60 -42.29
C SER A 73 2.66 -15.58 -41.56
N PRO A 74 2.18 -14.51 -42.24
CA PRO A 74 2.21 -13.15 -41.69
C PRO A 74 0.83 -12.53 -41.33
N LEU A 75 0.90 -11.50 -40.46
CA LEU A 75 0.12 -10.25 -40.28
C LEU A 75 -1.32 -10.10 -40.84
N PRO A 76 -2.22 -9.36 -40.14
CA PRO A 76 -2.14 -7.89 -40.20
C PRO A 76 -2.20 -7.17 -38.85
N ALA A 77 -1.53 -6.02 -38.84
CA ALA A 77 -1.55 -5.02 -37.80
C ALA A 77 -2.95 -4.43 -37.63
N VAL A 78 -3.43 -4.42 -36.40
CA VAL A 78 -4.44 -3.46 -35.95
C VAL A 78 -3.72 -2.57 -34.97
N ASP A 79 -3.39 -1.37 -35.45
CA ASP A 79 -3.00 -0.24 -34.61
C ASP A 79 -4.15 0.05 -33.65
N SER A 80 -4.06 -0.50 -32.44
CA SER A 80 -4.72 0.05 -31.28
C SER A 80 -3.63 0.74 -30.49
N GLU A 81 -3.45 2.01 -30.81
CA GLU A 81 -2.70 2.98 -30.03
C GLU A 81 -3.07 2.80 -28.55
N PRO A 82 -2.16 2.34 -27.67
CA PRO A 82 -2.45 2.40 -26.25
C PRO A 82 -2.52 3.89 -25.94
N ALA A 83 -3.73 4.36 -25.60
CA ALA A 83 -4.00 5.73 -25.19
C ALA A 83 -2.81 6.22 -24.37
N GLY A 84 -1.99 7.06 -25.02
CA GLY A 84 -0.78 7.58 -24.42
C GLY A 84 -1.20 8.26 -23.14
N LEU A 85 -0.80 7.69 -22.00
CA LEU A 85 -0.83 8.41 -20.74
C LEU A 85 -0.13 9.72 -21.03
N SER A 86 -0.88 10.83 -21.02
CA SER A 86 -0.31 12.16 -21.13
C SER A 86 0.71 12.31 -20.01
N GLN A 87 1.99 12.12 -20.33
CA GLN A 87 3.09 11.95 -19.37
C GLN A 87 3.47 13.25 -18.62
N ASN A 88 2.66 14.31 -18.72
CA ASN A 88 2.96 15.62 -18.13
C ASN A 88 1.96 16.07 -17.05
N ALA A 89 0.89 15.31 -16.76
CA ALA A 89 -0.02 15.64 -15.68
C ALA A 89 0.44 14.96 -14.38
N SER A 90 0.79 15.76 -13.36
CA SER A 90 1.01 15.25 -12.01
C SER A 90 -0.30 14.68 -11.45
N LEU A 91 -0.25 13.51 -10.82
CA LEU A 91 -1.41 12.87 -10.20
C LEU A 91 -2.02 13.79 -9.13
N SER A 92 -3.34 13.94 -9.14
CA SER A 92 -4.08 14.67 -8.10
C SER A 92 -4.55 13.75 -6.97
N ILE A 93 -4.97 14.32 -5.83
CA ILE A 93 -5.60 13.53 -4.75
C ILE A 93 -6.93 12.90 -5.19
N GLN A 94 -7.61 13.46 -6.18
CA GLN A 94 -8.83 12.90 -6.78
C GLN A 94 -8.51 11.69 -7.66
N ASP A 95 -7.38 11.72 -8.38
CA ASP A 95 -6.89 10.55 -9.13
C ASP A 95 -6.53 9.42 -8.18
N ILE A 96 -5.85 9.72 -7.06
CA ILE A 96 -5.52 8.72 -6.05
C ILE A 96 -6.78 8.11 -5.43
N GLU A 97 -7.79 8.91 -5.06
CA GLU A 97 -9.07 8.38 -4.58
C GLU A 97 -9.71 7.45 -5.61
N THR A 98 -9.83 7.92 -6.85
CA THR A 98 -10.47 7.16 -7.94
C THR A 98 -9.75 5.84 -8.17
N ASN A 99 -8.42 5.86 -8.19
CA ASN A 99 -7.60 4.68 -8.42
C ASN A 99 -7.64 3.72 -7.22
N LEU A 100 -7.66 4.22 -5.99
CA LEU A 100 -7.80 3.42 -4.77
C LEU A 100 -9.15 2.69 -4.73
N LEU A 101 -10.24 3.40 -5.05
CA LEU A 101 -11.57 2.80 -5.15
C LEU A 101 -11.63 1.76 -6.27
N ARG A 102 -11.03 2.04 -7.44
CA ARG A 102 -10.90 1.07 -8.54
C ARG A 102 -10.12 -0.17 -8.11
N PHE A 103 -9.02 -0.01 -7.39
CA PHE A 103 -8.21 -1.11 -6.88
C PHE A 103 -9.05 -2.00 -5.96
N ALA A 104 -9.69 -1.42 -4.94
CA ALA A 104 -10.57 -2.11 -4.00
C ALA A 104 -11.72 -2.83 -4.72
N ALA A 105 -12.39 -2.16 -5.66
CA ALA A 105 -13.45 -2.76 -6.47
C ALA A 105 -12.99 -4.03 -7.20
N SER A 106 -11.75 -4.02 -7.70
CA SER A 106 -11.21 -5.08 -8.57
C SER A 106 -10.81 -6.37 -7.86
N LEU A 107 -10.73 -6.37 -6.52
CA LEU A 107 -10.23 -7.51 -5.72
C LEU A 107 -11.22 -8.68 -5.69
N LYS A 108 -10.81 -9.84 -6.22
CA LYS A 108 -11.62 -11.07 -6.29
C LYS A 108 -10.94 -12.27 -5.63
N GLN A 109 -9.61 -12.29 -5.63
CA GLN A 109 -8.79 -13.36 -5.07
C GLN A 109 -7.50 -12.79 -4.44
N PRO A 110 -6.85 -13.49 -3.49
CA PRO A 110 -5.69 -12.95 -2.75
C PRO A 110 -4.58 -12.38 -3.65
N SER A 111 -4.29 -13.06 -4.76
CA SER A 111 -3.25 -12.65 -5.73
C SER A 111 -3.52 -11.31 -6.43
N ASP A 112 -4.76 -10.81 -6.41
CA ASP A 112 -5.08 -9.47 -6.93
C ASP A 112 -4.41 -8.35 -6.11
N MET A 113 -3.96 -8.64 -4.89
CA MET A 113 -3.22 -7.71 -4.04
C MET A 113 -1.71 -7.63 -4.37
N SER A 114 -1.27 -8.11 -5.53
CA SER A 114 0.13 -8.06 -5.94
C SER A 114 0.66 -6.63 -6.12
N TYR A 115 1.95 -6.39 -5.83
CA TYR A 115 2.56 -5.06 -5.99
C TYR A 115 2.45 -4.53 -7.42
N ARG A 116 2.51 -5.40 -8.44
CA ARG A 116 2.41 -5.01 -9.85
C ARG A 116 1.05 -4.38 -10.16
N ARG A 117 -0.01 -4.95 -9.60
CA ARG A 117 -1.36 -4.45 -9.78
C ARG A 117 -1.60 -3.15 -9.01
N VAL A 118 -0.95 -2.99 -7.85
CA VAL A 118 -0.91 -1.71 -7.13
C VAL A 118 -0.25 -0.62 -7.99
N GLU A 119 0.92 -0.90 -8.56
CA GLU A 119 1.60 0.03 -9.48
C GLU A 119 0.72 0.43 -10.67
N GLU A 120 0.15 -0.57 -11.34
CA GLU A 120 -0.68 -0.36 -12.53
C GLU A 120 -1.94 0.46 -12.22
N ILE A 121 -2.72 0.08 -11.20
CA ILE A 121 -4.00 0.72 -10.94
C ILE A 121 -3.84 2.09 -10.28
N LEU A 122 -2.86 2.25 -9.38
CA LEU A 122 -2.60 3.55 -8.74
C LEU A 122 -1.81 4.52 -9.63
N GLY A 123 -1.19 4.03 -10.71
CA GLY A 123 -0.33 4.85 -11.57
C GLY A 123 1.00 5.21 -10.89
N ILE A 124 1.54 4.31 -10.06
CA ILE A 124 2.77 4.53 -9.30
C ILE A 124 3.85 3.53 -9.69
N ARG A 125 5.08 3.77 -9.22
CA ARG A 125 6.16 2.77 -9.25
C ARG A 125 6.81 2.69 -7.88
N PHE A 126 7.00 1.47 -7.39
CA PHE A 126 7.77 1.26 -6.17
C PHE A 126 9.26 1.44 -6.44
N GLU A 127 10.00 1.87 -5.42
CA GLU A 127 11.46 1.81 -5.49
C GLU A 127 11.90 0.34 -5.65
N PRO A 128 12.95 0.08 -6.45
CA PRO A 128 13.58 -1.24 -6.45
C PRO A 128 13.93 -1.66 -5.01
N PRO A 129 13.70 -2.93 -4.65
CA PRO A 129 14.08 -3.41 -3.33
C PRO A 129 15.56 -3.18 -3.06
N LYS A 130 15.87 -2.62 -1.89
CA LYS A 130 17.26 -2.49 -1.40
C LYS A 130 17.89 -3.85 -1.07
N ASP A 131 17.05 -4.79 -0.68
CA ASP A 131 17.42 -6.18 -0.40
C ASP A 131 16.43 -7.09 -1.12
N LEU A 132 16.92 -7.94 -2.01
CA LEU A 132 16.10 -8.89 -2.76
C LEU A 132 15.45 -9.96 -1.87
N ALA A 133 16.00 -10.21 -0.68
CA ALA A 133 15.40 -11.07 0.33
C ALA A 133 14.17 -10.42 1.00
N VAL A 134 14.05 -9.09 0.96
CA VAL A 134 12.91 -8.34 1.47
C VAL A 134 11.87 -8.18 0.36
N SER A 135 10.77 -8.91 0.50
CA SER A 135 9.66 -8.87 -0.47
C SER A 135 8.81 -7.60 -0.38
N ARG A 136 8.99 -6.82 0.68
CA ARG A 136 8.33 -5.52 0.88
C ARG A 136 8.75 -4.51 -0.18
N ARG A 137 7.77 -3.74 -0.67
CA ARG A 137 7.96 -2.63 -1.62
C ARG A 137 7.49 -1.33 -0.99
N VAL A 138 8.21 -0.25 -1.23
CA VAL A 138 7.92 1.06 -0.65
C VAL A 138 8.13 2.15 -1.68
N LEU A 139 7.16 3.04 -1.80
CA LEU A 139 7.23 4.34 -2.44
C LEU A 139 7.22 5.36 -1.30
N LYS A 140 8.37 5.98 -1.03
CA LYS A 140 8.51 6.83 0.17
C LYS A 140 7.79 8.17 0.04
N SER A 141 7.86 8.77 -1.14
CA SER A 141 7.21 10.04 -1.43
C SER A 141 7.12 10.21 -2.94
N LEU A 142 5.89 10.30 -3.46
CA LEU A 142 5.61 10.74 -4.81
C LEU A 142 4.92 12.10 -4.73
N PRO A 143 5.49 13.17 -5.32
CA PRO A 143 4.83 14.46 -5.43
C PRO A 143 3.52 14.34 -6.22
N LEU A 144 2.45 14.92 -5.67
CA LEU A 144 1.14 15.05 -6.30
C LEU A 144 0.89 16.53 -6.66
N ALA A 145 -0.18 16.79 -7.41
CA ALA A 145 -0.64 18.14 -7.68
C ALA A 145 -0.92 18.92 -6.37
N HIS A 146 -0.79 20.25 -6.41
CA HIS A 146 -1.05 21.15 -5.26
C HIS A 146 -0.17 20.92 -4.02
N GLY A 147 0.99 20.28 -4.17
CA GLY A 147 1.98 20.13 -3.09
C GLY A 147 1.72 18.95 -2.15
N TYR A 148 0.69 18.14 -2.39
CA TYR A 148 0.50 16.89 -1.66
C TYR A 148 1.59 15.87 -2.01
N THR A 149 1.75 14.87 -1.15
CA THR A 149 2.64 13.73 -1.43
C THR A 149 1.93 12.41 -1.15
N LEU A 150 2.39 11.35 -1.80
CA LEU A 150 1.88 10.00 -1.64
C LEU A 150 2.97 9.07 -1.12
N TYR A 151 2.69 8.39 -0.01
CA TYR A 151 3.44 7.22 0.45
C TYR A 151 2.61 5.97 0.20
N VAL A 152 3.25 4.93 -0.33
CA VAL A 152 2.62 3.59 -0.44
C VAL A 152 3.62 2.54 -0.01
N SER A 153 3.16 1.54 0.74
CA SER A 153 3.92 0.31 0.95
C SER A 153 3.07 -0.91 0.67
N HIS A 154 3.73 -1.96 0.18
CA HIS A 154 3.15 -3.27 -0.08
C HIS A 154 4.02 -4.31 0.62
N SER A 155 3.39 -5.13 1.46
CA SER A 155 4.04 -6.20 2.20
C SER A 155 3.28 -7.50 1.95
N PRO A 156 3.88 -8.49 1.28
CA PRO A 156 3.25 -9.80 1.14
C PRO A 156 2.92 -10.42 2.51
N GLN A 157 1.76 -11.05 2.60
CA GLN A 157 1.28 -11.77 3.79
C GLN A 157 1.15 -13.27 3.46
N LYS A 158 0.77 -14.06 4.47
CA LYS A 158 0.52 -15.49 4.31
C LYS A 158 -0.70 -15.73 3.40
N LYS A 159 -0.80 -16.94 2.85
CA LYS A 159 -1.94 -17.40 2.01
C LYS A 159 -2.19 -16.56 0.74
N GLY A 160 -1.18 -15.84 0.26
CA GLY A 160 -1.25 -15.05 -0.97
C GLY A 160 -1.87 -13.66 -0.80
N TYR A 161 -2.29 -13.28 0.41
CA TYR A 161 -2.71 -11.91 0.72
C TYR A 161 -1.51 -10.96 0.80
N SER A 162 -1.78 -9.65 0.87
CA SER A 162 -0.76 -8.62 1.09
C SER A 162 -1.36 -7.50 1.92
N PHE A 163 -0.52 -6.90 2.75
CA PHE A 163 -0.85 -5.67 3.46
C PHE A 163 -0.36 -4.47 2.67
N ILE A 164 -1.28 -3.59 2.30
CA ILE A 164 -1.01 -2.35 1.58
C ILE A 164 -1.34 -1.18 2.50
N ASN A 165 -0.40 -0.24 2.64
CA ASN A 165 -0.61 0.98 3.40
C ASN A 165 -0.39 2.18 2.48
N LEU A 166 -1.34 3.11 2.46
CA LEU A 166 -1.31 4.33 1.67
C LEU A 166 -1.53 5.54 2.58
N LEU A 167 -0.70 6.57 2.44
CA LEU A 167 -0.78 7.81 3.22
C LEU A 167 -0.62 9.03 2.30
N ILE A 168 -1.39 10.08 2.58
CA ILE A 168 -1.33 11.37 1.90
C ILE A 168 -0.64 12.38 2.82
N GLY A 169 0.49 12.91 2.37
CA GLY A 169 1.15 14.05 3.00
C GLY A 169 0.50 15.36 2.56
N LEU A 170 0.27 16.26 3.52
CA LEU A 170 -0.35 17.56 3.26
C LEU A 170 0.66 18.58 2.70
N PRO A 171 0.20 19.57 1.90
CA PRO A 171 1.08 20.57 1.29
C PRO A 171 1.87 21.40 2.29
N ASP A 172 1.26 21.68 3.44
CA ASP A 172 1.86 22.42 4.55
C ASP A 172 2.67 21.53 5.52
N GLN A 173 2.78 20.24 5.20
CA GLN A 173 3.53 19.24 5.98
C GLN A 173 3.03 19.06 7.42
N GLN A 174 1.83 19.55 7.75
CA GLN A 174 1.25 19.33 9.07
C GLN A 174 0.89 17.86 9.26
N ASP A 175 1.10 17.35 10.48
CA ASP A 175 0.61 16.04 10.88
C ASP A 175 -0.88 16.16 11.29
N PRO A 176 -1.81 15.51 10.57
CA PRO A 176 -3.24 15.57 10.91
C PRO A 176 -3.56 14.95 12.27
N ALA A 177 -2.66 14.14 12.84
CA ALA A 177 -2.80 13.65 14.22
C ALA A 177 -2.56 14.74 15.28
N LEU A 178 -1.88 15.82 14.91
CA LEU A 178 -1.44 16.88 15.83
C LEU A 178 -2.13 18.23 15.56
N SER A 179 -2.88 18.36 14.46
CA SER A 179 -3.49 19.63 14.05
C SER A 179 -4.97 19.49 13.70
N LEU A 180 -5.83 20.15 14.47
CA LEU A 180 -7.25 20.27 14.18
C LEU A 180 -7.56 21.22 13.02
N ASN A 181 -6.56 21.90 12.46
CA ASN A 181 -6.72 22.77 11.30
C ASN A 181 -6.16 22.12 10.03
N ALA A 182 -5.75 20.85 10.10
CA ALA A 182 -5.25 20.11 8.94
C ALA A 182 -6.30 20.08 7.82
N GLN A 183 -5.86 20.35 6.60
CA GLN A 183 -6.73 20.35 5.44
C GLN A 183 -7.33 18.95 5.21
N CYS A 184 -8.65 18.89 5.04
CA CYS A 184 -9.34 17.64 4.75
C CYS A 184 -8.96 17.11 3.35
N VAL A 185 -8.38 15.90 3.28
CA VAL A 185 -8.07 15.26 1.98
C VAL A 185 -9.35 14.69 1.36
N TRP A 186 -10.03 13.76 2.03
CA TRP A 186 -11.34 13.25 1.60
C TRP A 186 -12.32 13.19 2.76
N ASN A 187 -13.61 13.45 2.50
CA ASN A 187 -14.65 13.31 3.49
C ASN A 187 -14.85 11.82 3.86
N ALA A 188 -14.74 11.48 5.14
CA ALA A 188 -14.78 10.09 5.57
C ALA A 188 -16.14 9.41 5.39
N ALA A 189 -17.25 10.15 5.58
CA ALA A 189 -18.59 9.60 5.39
C ALA A 189 -18.86 9.31 3.91
N GLU A 190 -18.45 10.20 3.02
CA GLU A 190 -18.60 10.02 1.57
C GLU A 190 -17.73 8.86 1.07
N PHE A 191 -16.47 8.78 1.51
CA PHE A 191 -15.58 7.67 1.12
C PHE A 191 -16.13 6.32 1.60
N SER A 192 -16.68 6.27 2.82
CA SER A 192 -17.31 5.05 3.35
C SER A 192 -18.49 4.62 2.47
N LYS A 193 -19.35 5.56 2.06
CA LYS A 193 -20.48 5.27 1.14
C LYS A 193 -20.01 4.75 -0.22
N LYS A 194 -18.91 5.27 -0.76
CA LYS A 194 -18.32 4.77 -2.01
C LYS A 194 -17.87 3.32 -1.87
N LEU A 195 -17.26 2.94 -0.75
CA LEU A 195 -16.90 1.54 -0.45
C LEU A 195 -18.14 0.65 -0.31
N GLU A 196 -19.16 1.13 0.40
CA GLU A 196 -20.43 0.41 0.60
C GLU A 196 -21.14 0.11 -0.73
N ALA A 197 -21.15 1.07 -1.65
CA ALA A 197 -21.69 0.88 -3.01
C ALA A 197 -20.96 -0.22 -3.81
N MET A 198 -19.74 -0.59 -3.43
CA MET A 198 -18.93 -1.65 -4.06
C MET A 198 -19.00 -3.00 -3.30
N GLY A 199 -19.94 -3.13 -2.38
CA GLY A 199 -20.21 -4.36 -1.63
C GLY A 199 -19.40 -4.53 -0.34
N TYR A 200 -18.69 -3.49 0.11
CA TYR A 200 -18.07 -3.52 1.43
C TYR A 200 -19.08 -3.19 2.52
N THR A 201 -19.12 -3.97 3.59
CA THR A 201 -19.89 -3.65 4.79
C THR A 201 -19.03 -2.83 5.74
N ARG A 202 -19.51 -1.65 6.15
CA ARG A 202 -18.85 -0.86 7.20
C ARG A 202 -18.83 -1.65 8.52
N GLY A 203 -17.64 -1.82 9.07
CA GLY A 203 -17.39 -2.45 10.35
C GLY A 203 -17.17 -1.43 11.46
N GLY A 204 -16.52 -1.89 12.53
CA GLY A 204 -16.16 -1.06 13.67
C GLY A 204 -15.06 -0.04 13.37
N GLN A 205 -14.80 0.79 14.38
CA GLN A 205 -13.65 1.69 14.41
C GLN A 205 -12.72 1.31 15.55
N ARG A 206 -11.42 1.57 15.39
CA ARG A 206 -10.42 1.41 16.45
C ARG A 206 -9.48 2.61 16.51
N PRO A 207 -8.95 2.98 17.69
CA PRO A 207 -7.91 4.00 17.79
C PRO A 207 -6.70 3.66 16.93
N PHE A 208 -6.09 4.69 16.36
CA PHE A 208 -4.87 4.59 15.56
C PHE A 208 -4.14 5.94 15.54
N GLN A 209 -3.01 6.02 16.27
CA GLN A 209 -2.04 7.13 16.17
C GLN A 209 -2.68 8.52 16.23
N GLY A 210 -3.45 8.78 17.29
CA GLY A 210 -4.15 10.07 17.49
C GLY A 210 -5.46 10.22 16.70
N GLY A 211 -5.79 9.27 15.83
CA GLY A 211 -7.02 9.21 15.05
C GLY A 211 -7.72 7.86 15.17
N MET A 212 -8.49 7.50 14.14
CA MET A 212 -9.29 6.29 14.09
C MET A 212 -9.07 5.53 12.77
N LEU A 213 -9.02 4.20 12.84
CA LEU A 213 -9.18 3.33 11.68
C LEU A 213 -10.63 2.88 11.59
N ARG A 214 -11.32 3.25 10.51
CA ARG A 214 -12.68 2.75 10.21
C ARG A 214 -12.61 1.61 9.21
N GLN A 215 -13.03 0.42 9.65
CA GLN A 215 -12.96 -0.79 8.85
C GLN A 215 -14.16 -0.91 7.90
N HIS A 216 -13.91 -1.46 6.72
CA HIS A 216 -14.91 -1.90 5.76
C HIS A 216 -14.49 -3.28 5.25
N TRP A 217 -15.40 -4.25 5.26
CA TRP A 217 -15.10 -5.64 4.89
C TRP A 217 -15.96 -6.10 3.72
N ARG A 218 -15.36 -6.76 2.74
CA ARG A 218 -16.10 -7.39 1.64
C ARG A 218 -15.77 -8.88 1.56
N PRO A 219 -16.75 -9.78 1.75
CA PRO A 219 -16.53 -11.21 1.55
C PRO A 219 -16.29 -11.52 0.08
N VAL A 220 -15.44 -12.51 -0.18
CA VAL A 220 -15.22 -13.15 -1.49
C VAL A 220 -15.21 -14.66 -1.34
N GLN A 221 -15.15 -15.39 -2.46
CA GLN A 221 -15.13 -16.87 -2.47
C GLN A 221 -16.22 -17.48 -1.57
N ASN A 222 -17.48 -17.11 -1.83
CA ASN A 222 -18.65 -17.55 -1.06
C ASN A 222 -18.57 -17.25 0.45
N GLY A 223 -17.80 -16.23 0.83
CA GLY A 223 -17.65 -15.82 2.23
C GLY A 223 -16.65 -16.65 3.02
N ALA A 224 -15.80 -17.46 2.38
CA ALA A 224 -14.69 -18.14 3.07
C ALA A 224 -13.50 -17.20 3.32
N GLN A 225 -13.37 -16.15 2.50
CA GLN A 225 -12.31 -15.16 2.61
C GLN A 225 -12.89 -13.76 2.38
N GLY A 226 -12.08 -12.72 2.59
CA GLY A 226 -12.49 -11.36 2.29
C GLY A 226 -11.34 -10.38 2.20
N PHE A 227 -11.70 -9.15 1.87
CA PHE A 227 -10.81 -8.00 1.82
C PHE A 227 -11.27 -6.94 2.80
N SER A 228 -10.34 -6.32 3.51
CA SER A 228 -10.57 -5.16 4.35
C SER A 228 -10.05 -3.90 3.67
N VAL A 229 -10.78 -2.80 3.85
CA VAL A 229 -10.29 -1.43 3.65
C VAL A 229 -10.52 -0.67 4.95
N ALA A 230 -9.42 -0.29 5.61
CA ALA A 230 -9.45 0.53 6.80
C ALA A 230 -9.05 1.97 6.48
N LEU A 231 -10.00 2.90 6.62
CA LEU A 231 -9.74 4.32 6.40
C LEU A 231 -9.04 4.92 7.61
N MET A 232 -7.91 5.60 7.40
CA MET A 232 -7.20 6.37 8.43
C MET A 232 -7.83 7.75 8.55
N ILE A 233 -8.51 7.98 9.67
CA ILE A 233 -9.37 9.13 9.89
C ILE A 233 -8.82 10.00 11.01
N TYR A 234 -8.73 11.30 10.73
CA TYR A 234 -8.48 12.34 11.73
C TYR A 234 -9.61 13.38 11.67
N GLU A 235 -9.91 13.96 12.82
CA GLU A 235 -10.87 15.05 12.93
C GLU A 235 -10.20 16.38 12.56
N THR A 236 -10.93 17.23 11.84
CA THR A 236 -10.49 18.59 11.51
C THR A 236 -11.65 19.57 11.65
N ASN A 237 -11.32 20.80 11.98
CA ASN A 237 -12.18 21.97 12.02
C ASN A 237 -11.82 22.96 10.90
N ASP A 238 -10.97 22.56 9.94
CA ASP A 238 -10.73 23.34 8.73
C ASP A 238 -12.08 23.71 8.08
N GLY A 239 -12.29 24.99 7.78
CA GLY A 239 -13.58 25.51 7.30
C GLY A 239 -14.68 25.68 8.36
N GLY A 240 -14.35 25.59 9.66
CA GLY A 240 -15.19 26.01 10.80
C GLY A 240 -16.02 24.91 11.46
N ALA A 241 -16.50 23.92 10.71
CA ALA A 241 -17.27 22.80 11.27
C ALA A 241 -16.39 21.55 11.45
N LYS A 242 -16.53 20.91 12.61
CA LYS A 242 -15.86 19.65 12.91
C LYS A 242 -16.31 18.54 11.94
N ARG A 243 -15.36 17.88 11.30
CA ARG A 243 -15.60 16.78 10.35
C ARG A 243 -14.49 15.74 10.40
N GLU A 244 -14.84 14.52 9.98
CA GLU A 244 -13.90 13.41 9.85
C GLU A 244 -13.34 13.35 8.43
N CYS A 245 -12.01 13.31 8.32
CA CYS A 245 -11.31 13.30 7.04
C CYS A 245 -10.37 12.10 6.95
N VAL A 246 -10.31 11.52 5.76
CA VAL A 246 -9.46 10.35 5.45
C VAL A 246 -8.14 10.86 4.91
N TYR A 247 -7.03 10.44 5.51
CA TYR A 247 -5.67 10.82 5.10
C TYR A 247 -4.90 9.63 4.51
N GLY A 248 -5.56 8.48 4.38
CA GLY A 248 -4.99 7.29 3.80
C GLY A 248 -5.85 6.05 4.04
N ALA A 249 -5.37 4.90 3.58
CA ALA A 249 -6.05 3.62 3.77
C ALA A 249 -5.06 2.47 4.00
N GLN A 250 -5.50 1.49 4.78
CA GLN A 250 -4.88 0.18 4.87
C GLN A 250 -5.78 -0.83 4.16
N ILE A 251 -5.19 -1.66 3.30
CA ILE A 251 -5.90 -2.73 2.60
C ILE A 251 -5.22 -4.03 2.93
N ASP A 252 -5.99 -5.02 3.37
CA ASP A 252 -5.52 -6.38 3.60
C ASP A 252 -6.60 -7.37 3.18
N GLY A 253 -6.34 -8.65 3.34
CA GLY A 253 -7.37 -9.66 3.33
C GLY A 253 -6.99 -10.89 4.12
N GLY A 254 -7.95 -11.77 4.27
CA GLY A 254 -7.79 -12.95 5.11
C GLY A 254 -9.00 -13.84 5.04
N ASP A 255 -9.02 -14.82 5.95
CA ASP A 255 -10.20 -15.65 6.15
C ASP A 255 -11.33 -14.79 6.76
N ALA A 256 -12.57 -15.08 6.39
CA ALA A 256 -13.75 -14.31 6.80
C ALA A 256 -14.39 -14.82 8.11
#